data_AF-A0A1H4I9U6-F1
#
_entry.id   AF-A0A1H4I9U6-F1
#
_cell.length_a   1.000
_cell.length_b   1.000
_cell.length_c   1.000
_cell.angle_alpha   90.00
_cell.angle_beta   90.00
_cell.angle_gamma   90.00
#
_symmetry.space_group_name_H-M   'P 1'
#
loop_
_entity.id
_entity.type
_entity.pdbx_description
1 polymer ?
#
loop_
_entity_poly.entity_id
_entity_poly.type
_entity_poly.pdbx_seq_one_letter_code
_entity_poly.pdbx_strand_id
1 'polypeptide(L)'
;MDADSADAVSGGVQTDDLLTRAVIEALKAGTSWAHIATQLGVPPPVARDHLAVTDREWQEAIVAHENARAARLHDQIGTPRS
;
A
#
# COMPACT_ATOMS: atom_id res chain seq x y z
N MET A 1 11.72 -18.75 21.58
CA MET A 1 10.73 -17.68 21.82
C MET A 1 10.59 -17.02 20.47
N ASP A 2 9.70 -17.58 19.62
CA ASP A 2 9.70 -17.37 18.16
C ASP A 2 8.26 -17.20 17.61
N ALA A 3 7.26 -17.18 18.51
CA ALA A 3 5.85 -17.08 18.13
C ALA A 3 5.46 -15.67 17.66
N ASP A 4 6.12 -14.64 18.18
CA ASP A 4 5.79 -13.23 17.91
C ASP A 4 6.11 -12.84 16.45
N SER A 5 7.22 -13.36 15.91
CA SER A 5 7.59 -13.12 14.51
C SER A 5 6.67 -13.82 13.51
N ALA A 6 6.16 -15.01 13.85
CA ALA A 6 5.25 -15.75 12.97
C ALA A 6 3.86 -15.09 12.91
N ASP A 7 3.39 -14.53 14.03
CA ASP A 7 2.11 -13.82 14.10
C ASP A 7 2.16 -12.47 13.36
N ALA A 8 3.29 -11.76 13.44
CA ALA A 8 3.53 -10.54 12.68
C ALA A 8 3.57 -10.79 11.15
N VAL A 9 4.21 -11.88 10.71
CA VAL A 9 4.26 -12.27 9.28
C VAL A 9 2.89 -12.74 8.78
N SER A 10 2.15 -13.50 9.58
CA SER A 10 0.79 -13.97 9.26
C SER A 10 -0.20 -12.80 9.17
N GLY A 11 -0.11 -11.83 10.09
CA GLY A 11 -0.91 -10.60 10.06
C GLY A 11 -0.63 -9.72 8.84
N GLY A 12 0.62 -9.64 8.39
CA GLY A 12 1.00 -8.94 7.16
C GLY A 12 0.32 -9.53 5.92
N VAL A 13 0.42 -10.85 5.73
CA VAL A 13 -0.19 -11.55 4.58
C VAL A 13 -1.71 -11.41 4.56
N GLN A 14 -2.38 -11.52 5.71
CA GLN A 14 -3.83 -11.33 5.79
C GLN A 14 -4.25 -9.89 5.48
N THR A 15 -3.45 -8.90 5.88
CA THR A 15 -3.72 -7.49 5.60
C THR A 15 -3.56 -7.17 4.11
N ASP A 16 -2.54 -7.75 3.46
CA ASP A 16 -2.29 -7.55 2.02
C ASP A 16 -3.41 -8.17 1.16
N ASP A 17 -3.93 -9.33 1.53
CA ASP A 17 -5.07 -9.96 0.86
C ASP A 17 -6.37 -9.15 0.99
N LEU A 18 -6.61 -8.57 2.18
CA LEU A 18 -7.76 -7.70 2.42
C LEU A 18 -7.67 -6.40 1.63
N LEU A 19 -6.49 -5.78 1.57
CA LEU A 19 -6.24 -4.59 0.76
C LEU A 19 -6.47 -4.90 -0.73
N THR A 20 -5.91 -6.00 -1.23
CA THR A 20 -6.08 -6.44 -2.62
C THR A 20 -7.55 -6.59 -2.96
N ARG A 21 -8.32 -7.26 -2.08
CA ARG A 21 -9.76 -7.43 -2.26
C ARG A 21 -10.52 -6.09 -2.23
N ALA A 22 -10.20 -5.19 -1.31
CA ALA A 22 -10.84 -3.89 -1.22
C ALA A 22 -10.61 -3.05 -2.48
N VAL A 23 -9.39 -3.04 -3.01
CA VAL A 23 -9.04 -2.34 -4.26
C VAL A 23 -9.84 -2.92 -5.44
N ILE A 24 -9.93 -4.26 -5.56
CA ILE A 24 -10.70 -4.92 -6.62
C ILE A 24 -12.18 -4.52 -6.55
N GLU A 25 -12.79 -4.55 -5.37
CA GLU A 25 -14.21 -4.21 -5.21
C GLU A 25 -14.46 -2.70 -5.47
N ALA A 26 -13.56 -1.82 -5.06
CA ALA A 26 -13.64 -0.40 -5.37
C ALA A 26 -13.59 -0.13 -6.89
N LEU A 27 -12.70 -0.82 -7.61
CA LEU A 27 -12.61 -0.73 -9.07
C LEU A 27 -13.87 -1.26 -9.76
N LYS A 28 -14.41 -2.39 -9.30
CA LYS A 28 -15.70 -2.92 -9.81
C LYS A 28 -16.86 -1.95 -9.57
N ALA A 29 -16.84 -1.20 -8.49
CA ALA A 29 -17.80 -0.15 -8.19
C ALA A 29 -17.60 1.14 -9.02
N GLY A 30 -16.58 1.19 -9.88
CA GLY A 30 -16.26 2.37 -10.71
C GLY A 30 -15.46 3.45 -9.99
N THR A 31 -14.87 3.13 -8.84
CA THR A 31 -14.00 4.07 -8.11
C THR A 31 -12.70 4.28 -8.88
N SER A 32 -12.31 5.53 -9.08
CA SER A 32 -11.06 5.86 -9.79
C SER A 32 -9.83 5.58 -8.94
N TRP A 33 -8.68 5.34 -9.58
CA TRP A 33 -7.40 5.12 -8.90
C TRP A 33 -6.99 6.29 -8.00
N ALA A 34 -7.27 7.54 -8.41
CA ALA A 34 -7.04 8.72 -7.60
C ALA A 34 -7.84 8.70 -6.28
N HIS A 35 -9.09 8.23 -6.33
CA HIS A 35 -9.95 8.15 -5.16
C HIS A 35 -9.50 7.01 -4.24
N ILE A 36 -9.14 5.85 -4.79
CA ILE A 36 -8.54 4.74 -4.02
C ILE A 36 -7.25 5.22 -3.33
N ALA A 37 -6.35 5.87 -4.05
CA ALA A 37 -5.11 6.42 -3.51
C ALA A 37 -5.36 7.39 -2.35
N THR A 38 -6.37 8.25 -2.46
CA THR A 38 -6.78 9.17 -1.37
C THR A 38 -7.22 8.41 -0.13
N GLN A 39 -8.02 7.34 -0.27
CA GLN A 39 -8.44 6.50 0.85
C GLN A 39 -7.27 5.77 1.52
N LEU A 40 -6.23 5.44 0.75
CA LEU A 40 -5.00 4.82 1.25
C LEU A 40 -3.99 5.84 1.81
N GLY A 41 -4.27 7.14 1.75
CA GLY A 41 -3.33 8.18 2.18
C GLY A 41 -2.10 8.33 1.27
N VAL A 42 -2.19 7.86 0.04
CA VAL A 42 -1.12 7.96 -0.96
C VAL A 42 -1.10 9.39 -1.52
N PRO A 43 0.05 10.08 -1.47
CA PRO A 43 0.17 11.42 -2.00
C PRO A 43 -0.01 11.43 -3.54
N PRO A 44 -0.57 12.51 -4.13
CA PRO A 44 -0.70 12.60 -5.57
C PRO A 44 0.64 12.47 -6.31
N PRO A 45 0.70 11.71 -7.40
CA PRO A 45 1.87 11.68 -8.27
C PRO A 45 2.19 13.10 -8.77
N VAL A 46 3.48 13.39 -8.93
CA VAL A 46 3.91 14.65 -9.55
C VAL A 46 3.59 14.57 -11.02
N ALA A 47 2.58 15.34 -11.47
CA ALA A 47 2.29 15.51 -12.88
C ALA A 47 3.50 16.11 -13.60
N ARG A 48 4.05 15.39 -14.57
CA ARG A 48 5.02 15.97 -15.52
C ARG A 48 4.22 16.82 -16.52
N ASP A 49 4.66 18.05 -16.75
CA ASP A 49 4.16 18.94 -17.81
C ASP A 49 2.68 19.37 -17.73
N HIS A 50 2.12 19.48 -16.52
CA HIS A 50 0.72 19.89 -16.28
C HIS A 50 -0.34 18.98 -16.94
N LEU A 51 0.06 17.78 -17.37
CA LEU A 51 -0.87 16.76 -17.84
C LEU A 51 -1.65 16.18 -16.66
N ALA A 52 -2.89 15.77 -16.92
CA ALA A 52 -3.66 15.04 -15.93
C ALA A 52 -2.93 13.74 -15.59
N VAL A 53 -2.75 13.48 -14.29
CA VAL A 53 -2.16 12.24 -13.78
C VAL A 53 -2.99 11.06 -14.28
N THR A 54 -2.33 10.13 -14.95
CA THR A 54 -2.93 8.94 -15.51
C THR A 54 -3.25 7.90 -14.44
N ASP A 55 -4.19 7.01 -14.74
CA ASP A 55 -4.49 5.86 -13.88
C ASP A 55 -3.24 5.02 -13.57
N ARG A 56 -2.32 4.89 -14.55
CA ARG A 56 -1.07 4.15 -14.38
C ARG A 56 -0.13 4.83 -13.37
N GLU A 57 -0.02 6.16 -13.40
CA GLU A 57 0.78 6.90 -12.41
C GLU A 57 0.20 6.79 -11.00
N TRP A 58 -1.13 6.78 -10.87
CA TRP A 58 -1.77 6.51 -9.59
C TRP A 58 -1.51 5.08 -9.08
N GLN A 59 -1.60 4.07 -9.95
CA GLN A 59 -1.25 2.69 -9.60
C GLN A 59 0.21 2.58 -9.13
N GLU A 60 1.15 3.17 -9.87
CA GLU A 60 2.57 3.18 -9.51
C GLU A 60 2.82 3.87 -8.16
N ALA A 61 2.14 4.98 -7.88
CA ALA A 61 2.26 5.67 -6.59
C ALA A 61 1.71 4.86 -5.43
N ILE A 62 0.59 4.15 -5.62
CA ILE A 62 0.06 3.21 -4.62
C ILE A 62 1.11 2.13 -4.36
N VAL A 63 1.61 1.44 -5.39
CA VAL A 63 2.62 0.38 -5.24
C VAL A 63 3.86 0.89 -4.50
N ALA A 64 4.37 2.07 -4.86
CA ALA A 64 5.52 2.67 -4.19
C ALA A 64 5.24 2.98 -2.71
N HIS A 65 4.05 3.48 -2.39
CA HIS A 65 3.64 3.78 -1.02
C HIS A 65 3.51 2.51 -0.16
N GLU A 66 2.85 1.49 -0.69
CA GLU A 66 2.65 0.21 0.00
C GLU A 66 4.00 -0.49 0.25
N ASN A 67 4.88 -0.51 -0.76
CA ASN A 67 6.24 -1.05 -0.63
C ASN A 67 7.06 -0.29 0.43
N ALA A 68 6.96 1.04 0.46
CA ALA A 68 7.64 1.85 1.47
C ALA A 68 7.09 1.58 2.88
N ARG A 69 5.78 1.34 3.02
CA ARG A 69 5.19 0.93 4.31
C ARG A 69 5.69 -0.46 4.72
N ALA A 70 5.70 -1.42 3.80
CA ALA A 70 6.21 -2.77 4.06
C ALA A 70 7.68 -2.74 4.50
N ALA A 71 8.52 -1.94 3.83
CA ALA A 71 9.91 -1.75 4.21
C ALA A 71 10.06 -1.17 5.63
N ARG A 72 9.26 -0.16 6.00
CA ARG A 72 9.25 0.41 7.37
C ARG A 72 8.80 -0.62 8.41
N LEU A 73 7.83 -1.47 8.09
CA LEU A 73 7.38 -2.52 9.00
C LEU A 73 8.47 -3.56 9.23
N HIS A 74 9.14 -4.00 8.16
CA HIS A 74 10.25 -4.94 8.24
C HIS A 74 11.43 -4.39 9.05
N ASP A 75 11.78 -3.10 8.87
CA ASP A 75 12.83 -2.44 9.64
C ASP A 75 12.51 -2.40 11.15
N GLN A 76 11.25 -2.11 11.51
CA GLN A 76 10.79 -2.10 12.90
C GLN A 76 10.84 -3.49 13.57
N ILE A 77 10.55 -4.55 12.81
CA ILE A 77 10.63 -5.95 13.28
C ILE A 77 12.10 -6.41 13.38
N GLY A 78 12.99 -5.86 12.53
CA GLY A 78 14.40 -6.23 12.44
C GLY A 78 15.34 -5.59 13.48
N THR A 79 14.92 -4.55 14.20
CA THR A 79 15.71 -3.96 15.31
C THR A 79 15.46 -4.66 16.64
N PRO A 80 16.37 -5.52 17.15
CA PRO A 80 16.33 -5.92 18.55
C PRO A 80 16.68 -4.68 19.39
N ARG A 81 15.80 -4.29 20.31
CA ARG A 81 16.11 -3.26 21.33
C ARG A 81 17.31 -3.76 22.15
N SER A 82 18.46 -3.12 21.97
CA SER A 82 19.63 -3.28 22.85
C SER A 82 19.41 -2.56 24.18
#